data_AF-A0A7Y7PB22-F1
#
_entry.id   AF-A0A7Y7PB22-F1
#
_cell.length_a   1.000
_cell.length_b   1.000
_cell.length_c   1.000
_cell.angle_alpha   90.00
_cell.angle_beta   90.00
_cell.angle_gamma   90.00
#
_symmetry.space_group_name_H-M   'P 1'
#
loop_
_entity.id
_entity.type
_entity.pdbx_description
1 polymer ?
#
loop_
_entity_poly.entity_id
_entity_poly.type
_entity_poly.pdbx_seq_one_letter_code
_entity_poly.pdbx_strand_id
1 'polypeptide(L)' 'MAKNKFVEYVADSYDELMHKVSWPTWSELQNSAVVVSIASLIIAFVVYMMDMVFRLGLNQFYTLF' A
#
# COMPACT_ATOMS: atom_id res chain seq x y z
N MET A 1 -13.54 7.02 41.11
CA MET A 1 -12.89 5.98 40.28
C MET A 1 -12.36 6.71 39.05
N ALA A 2 -11.07 7.04 39.04
CA ALA A 2 -10.47 7.84 37.97
C ALA A 2 -10.51 7.03 36.67
N LYS A 3 -11.50 7.31 35.80
CA LYS A 3 -11.48 6.82 34.43
C LYS A 3 -10.26 7.44 33.77
N ASN A 4 -9.30 6.60 33.36
CA ASN A 4 -8.13 7.08 32.63
C ASN A 4 -8.62 7.77 31.36
N LYS A 5 -8.39 9.10 31.25
CA LYS A 5 -8.81 9.92 30.09
C LYS A 5 -8.42 9.30 28.73
N PHE A 6 -7.33 8.53 28.71
CA PHE A 6 -6.88 7.78 27.55
C PHE A 6 -7.87 6.69 27.10
N VAL A 7 -8.46 5.94 28.05
CA VAL A 7 -9.41 4.86 27.75
C VAL A 7 -10.70 5.44 27.17
N GLU A 8 -11.14 6.58 27.69
CA GLU A 8 -12.32 7.30 27.20
C GLU A 8 -12.08 7.88 25.79
N TYR A 9 -10.89 8.44 25.55
CA TYR A 9 -10.51 8.95 24.23
C TYR A 9 -10.47 7.86 23.15
N VAL A 10 -9.97 6.66 23.48
CA VAL A 10 -9.98 5.52 22.56
C VAL A 10 -11.40 5.02 22.30
N ALA A 11 -12.25 5.01 23.32
CA ALA A 11 -13.66 4.64 23.18
C ALA A 11 -14.42 5.62 22.28
N ASP A 12 -14.24 6.92 22.48
CA ASP A 12 -14.87 7.97 21.65
C ASP A 12 -14.33 7.93 20.21
N SER A 13 -13.04 7.69 20.03
CA SER A 13 -12.43 7.54 18.69
C SER A 13 -12.97 6.32 17.94
N TYR A 14 -13.22 5.21 18.64
CA TYR A 14 -13.84 4.02 18.03
C TYR A 14 -15.28 4.30 17.61
N ASP A 15 -16.04 4.98 18.47
CA ASP A 15 -17.43 5.34 18.18
C ASP A 15 -17.54 6.30 17.00
N GLU A 16 -16.62 7.26 16.89
CA GLU A 16 -16.53 8.19 15.76
C GLU A 16 -16.14 7.51 14.45
N LEU A 17 -15.11 6.64 14.48
CA LEU A 17 -14.66 5.90 13.31
C LEU A 17 -15.71 4.91 12.79
N MET A 18 -16.55 4.36 13.67
CA MET A 18 -17.54 3.35 13.30
C MET A 18 -18.90 3.95 12.89
N HIS A 19 -19.35 5.02 13.56
CA HIS A 19 -20.69 5.59 13.36
C HIS A 19 -20.71 6.88 12.53
N LYS A 20 -19.58 7.58 12.42
CA LYS A 20 -19.49 8.89 11.74
C LYS A 20 -18.74 8.87 10.42
N VAL A 21 -18.26 7.70 10.00
CA VAL A 21 -17.53 7.52 8.75
C VAL A 21 -18.26 6.53 7.88
N SER A 22 -18.45 6.88 6.61
CA SER A 22 -19.02 6.00 5.61
C SER A 22 -17.96 4.98 5.16
N TRP A 23 -17.78 3.92 5.94
CA TRP A 23 -16.97 2.77 5.48
C TRP A 23 -17.62 2.16 4.25
N PRO A 24 -16.86 1.97 3.14
CA PRO A 24 -17.36 1.23 2.00
C PRO A 24 -17.66 -0.22 2.42
N THR A 25 -18.53 -0.87 1.66
CA THR A 25 -18.80 -2.29 1.90
C THR A 25 -17.51 -3.11 1.71
N TRP A 26 -17.39 -4.25 2.40
CA TRP A 26 -16.22 -5.14 2.26
C TRP A 26 -15.91 -5.53 0.81
N SER A 27 -16.95 -5.61 -0.03
CA SER A 27 -16.81 -5.89 -1.47
C SER A 27 -16.16 -4.74 -2.24
N GLU A 28 -16.50 -3.49 -1.93
CA GLU A 28 -15.90 -2.29 -2.55
C GLU A 28 -14.45 -2.07 -2.06
N LEU A 29 -14.18 -2.37 -0.79
CA LEU A 29 -12.80 -2.37 -0.26
C LEU A 29 -11.94 -3.37 -1.02
N GLN A 30 -12.43 -4.60 -1.21
CA GLN A 30 -11.71 -5.64 -1.91
C GLN A 30 -11.52 -5.29 -3.39
N ASN A 31 -12.54 -4.72 -4.03
CA ASN A 31 -12.43 -4.24 -5.41
C ASN A 31 -11.31 -3.19 -5.54
N SER A 32 -11.29 -2.20 -4.65
CA SER A 32 -10.26 -1.16 -4.63
C SER A 32 -8.86 -1.75 -4.37
N ALA A 33 -8.74 -2.70 -3.45
CA ALA A 33 -7.48 -3.38 -3.16
C ALA A 33 -6.97 -4.21 -4.35
N VAL A 34 -7.87 -4.86 -5.10
CA VAL A 34 -7.52 -5.62 -6.32
C VAL A 34 -7.03 -4.70 -7.42
N VAL A 35 -7.66 -3.53 -7.60
CA VAL A 35 -7.18 -2.54 -8.59
C VAL A 35 -5.76 -2.08 -8.23
N VAL A 36 -5.50 -1.77 -6.96
CA VAL A 36 -4.16 -1.33 -6.51
C VAL A 36 -3.12 -2.45 -6.63
N SER A 37 -3.48 -3.70 -6.34
CA SER A 37 -2.53 -4.83 -6.47
C SER A 37 -2.16 -5.13 -7.93
N ILE A 38 -3.09 -4.95 -8.86
CA ILE A 38 -2.78 -5.06 -10.30
C ILE A 38 -1.88 -3.90 -10.74
N ALA A 39 -2.16 -2.69 -10.28
CA ALA A 39 -1.30 -1.53 -10.58
C ALA A 39 0.14 -1.73 -10.05
N SER A 40 0.30 -2.26 -8.83
CA SER A 40 1.62 -2.53 -8.27
C SER A 40 2.37 -3.65 -9.01
N LEU A 41 1.66 -4.67 -9.49
CA LEU A 41 2.25 -5.71 -10.35
C LEU A 41 2.80 -5.15 -11.66
N ILE A 42 2.09 -4.22 -12.30
CA ILE A 42 2.56 -3.56 -13.53
C ILE A 42 3.84 -2.77 -13.24
N ILE A 43 3.86 -1.99 -12.16
CA ILE A 43 5.04 -1.22 -11.76
C ILE A 43 6.23 -2.16 -11.48
N ALA A 44 6.01 -3.27 -10.77
CA ALA A 44 7.04 -4.26 -10.51
C ALA A 44 7.63 -4.85 -11.80
N PHE A 45 6.80 -5.10 -12.80
CA PHE A 45 7.24 -5.58 -14.11
C PHE A 45 8.11 -4.55 -14.85
N VAL A 46 7.73 -3.27 -14.81
CA VAL A 46 8.52 -2.19 -15.43
C VAL A 46 9.89 -2.06 -14.76
N VAL A 47 9.94 -2.09 -13.42
CA VAL A 47 11.21 -2.05 -12.68
C VAL A 47 12.09 -3.25 -13.05
N TYR A 48 11.51 -4.45 -13.13
CA TYR A 48 12.22 -5.64 -13.55
C TYR A 48 12.85 -5.50 -14.95
N MET A 49 12.13 -4.93 -15.91
CA MET A 49 12.67 -4.66 -17.23
C MET A 49 13.81 -3.63 -17.18
N MET A 50 13.67 -2.56 -16.40
CA MET A 50 14.73 -1.57 -16.23
C MET A 50 15.99 -2.21 -15.65
N ASP A 51 15.86 -3.02 -14.60
CA ASP A 51 16.98 -3.73 -13.98
C ASP A 51 17.71 -4.63 -14.99
N MET A 52 16.96 -5.31 -15.86
CA MET A 52 17.54 -6.15 -16.91
C MET A 52 18.36 -5.33 -17.92
N VAL A 53 17.83 -4.18 -18.37
CA VAL A 53 18.53 -3.29 -19.31
C VAL A 53 19.81 -2.74 -18.69
N PHE A 54 19.76 -2.29 -17.43
CA PHE A 54 20.95 -1.81 -16.73
C PHE A 54 22.01 -2.90 -16.56
N ARG A 55 21.61 -4.12 -16.17
CA ARG A 55 22.54 -5.25 -16.05
C ARG A 55 23.20 -5.58 -17.39
N LEU A 56 22.45 -5.58 -18.48
CA LEU A 56 23.00 -5.84 -19.81
C LEU A 56 23.95 -4.72 -20.24
N GLY A 57 23.53 -3.46 -20.11
CA GLY A 57 24.32 -2.29 -20.50
C GLY A 57 25.64 -2.19 -19.73
N LEU A 58 25.60 -2.39 -18.41
CA LEU A 58 26.80 -2.40 -17.58
C LEU A 58 27.71 -3.58 -17.89
N ASN A 59 27.19 -4.80 -18.06
CA ASN A 59 28.02 -5.94 -18.45
C ASN A 59 28.75 -5.71 -19.77
N GLN A 60 28.07 -5.13 -20.77
CA GLN A 60 28.71 -4.80 -22.05
C GLN A 60 29.79 -3.74 -21.88
N PHE A 61 29.52 -2.69 -21.10
CA PHE A 61 30.52 -1.67 -20.79
C PHE A 61 31.76 -2.25 -20.09
N TYR A 62 31.56 -3.06 -19.04
CA TYR A 62 32.66 -3.71 -18.31
C TYR A 62 33.39 -4.80 -19.10
N THR A 63 32.81 -5.32 -20.19
CA THR A 63 33.48 -6.31 -21.05
C THR A 63 34.31 -5.62 -22.15
N LEU A 64 33.93 -4.39 -22.52
CA LEU A 64 34.59 -3.58 -23.56
C LEU A 64 35.81 -2.80 -23.03
N PHE A 65 35.88 -2.56 -21.71
CA PHE A 65 37.02 -1.93 -21.01
C PHE A 65 37.72 -2.96 -20.13
#